data_AF-A0A6G0SWN6-F1
#
_entry.id   AF-A0A6G0SWN6-F1
#
_cell.length_a   1.000
_cell.length_b   1.000
_cell.length_c   1.000
_cell.angle_alpha   90.00
_cell.angle_beta   90.00
_cell.angle_gamma   90.00
#
_symmetry.space_group_name_H-M   'P 1'
#
loop_
_entity.id
_entity.type
_entity.pdbx_description
1 polymer ?
#
loop_
_entity_poly.entity_id
_entity_poly.type
_entity_poly.pdbx_seq_one_letter_code
_entity_poly.pdbx_strand_id
1 'polypeptide(L)'
;MVKIFCRIKCLTGVKNKYLKEFYVRGFRLLMTSEDIKTFEKILEAVLTVMLKLIKDIRNDELENETTSGPEFLSDFEDYNIENDENEDTSTNIFRKYKAENTSITACENWKGKGIVKELFPKKKSLKMKPRRTKYMGPKKDIERILSTVKTHSTLNSLLLNGNLTTPVIVSKKRNLVQNTCPFDALSVLVVTAYIDVLSYQNFANRPNNCFLNFCKTLALKGTSHSIYKQRVLMLTTIFDVDSGVTDIHLINARCNVNYIISKYFIDEPSTYETKVCSNCGMKKTFKNATVIMKIPNGFKTIEEGLNIYVNCIYSDCSNCTDGVMKTSRELNSHLFIETDTYSEFTSYALNKYPEEVNVHKNRFVLISGIGYNNDHYIAYVKRASE
;
A
#
# COMPACT_ATOMS: atom_id res chain seq x y z
N MET A 1 -12.17 -13.40 -22.60
CA MET A 1 -11.92 -13.91 -21.23
C MET A 1 -12.43 -12.89 -20.23
N VAL A 2 -13.66 -13.05 -19.71
CA VAL A 2 -14.25 -12.12 -18.74
C VAL A 2 -13.76 -12.51 -17.34
N LYS A 3 -12.82 -11.76 -16.77
CA LYS A 3 -12.40 -11.94 -15.37
C LYS A 3 -13.27 -11.06 -14.48
N ILE A 4 -14.40 -11.60 -14.03
CA ILE A 4 -15.25 -10.95 -13.03
C ILE A 4 -14.57 -11.09 -11.66
N PHE A 5 -13.82 -10.07 -11.23
CA PHE A 5 -13.38 -9.94 -9.84
C PHE A 5 -14.52 -9.34 -9.01
N CYS A 6 -15.53 -10.14 -8.70
CA CYS A 6 -16.51 -9.72 -7.72
C CYS A 6 -15.91 -9.91 -6.31
N ARG A 7 -15.34 -8.83 -5.74
CA ARG A 7 -15.28 -8.66 -4.29
C ARG A 7 -16.71 -8.45 -3.81
N ILE A 8 -17.47 -9.53 -3.69
CA ILE A 8 -18.86 -9.48 -3.23
C ILE A 8 -18.84 -9.09 -1.75
N LYS A 9 -19.07 -7.81 -1.48
CA LYS A 9 -19.08 -7.26 -0.12
C LYS A 9 -20.14 -7.94 0.78
N CYS A 10 -21.19 -8.55 0.22
CA CYS A 10 -22.17 -9.30 1.02
C CYS A 10 -21.62 -10.61 1.61
N LEU A 11 -20.47 -11.12 1.14
CA LEU A 11 -19.81 -12.30 1.74
C LEU A 11 -18.81 -11.94 2.84
N THR A 12 -18.35 -10.67 2.88
CA THR A 12 -17.54 -10.14 3.98
C THR A 12 -18.43 -9.91 5.20
N GLY A 13 -18.48 -10.90 6.08
CA GLY A 13 -19.28 -10.85 7.31
C GLY A 13 -19.99 -12.16 7.61
N VAL A 14 -20.25 -12.98 6.58
CA VAL A 14 -20.88 -14.29 6.72
C VAL A 14 -19.94 -15.22 7.50
N LYS A 15 -20.30 -15.52 8.75
CA LYS A 15 -19.58 -16.53 9.58
C LYS A 15 -19.92 -17.96 9.18
N ASN A 16 -21.01 -18.16 8.44
CA ASN A 16 -21.45 -19.48 7.99
C ASN A 16 -20.54 -20.02 6.87
N LYS A 17 -19.73 -21.03 7.22
CA LYS A 17 -18.79 -21.70 6.31
C LYS A 17 -19.50 -22.36 5.11
N TYR A 18 -20.66 -22.98 5.32
CA TYR A 18 -21.40 -23.68 4.27
C TYR A 18 -21.95 -22.72 3.23
N LEU A 19 -22.39 -21.54 3.65
CA LEU A 19 -22.89 -20.52 2.74
C LEU A 19 -21.77 -19.96 1.84
N LYS A 20 -20.57 -19.77 2.40
CA LYS A 20 -19.38 -19.39 1.60
C LYS A 20 -19.01 -20.48 0.58
N GLU A 21 -19.03 -21.74 0.99
CA GLU A 21 -18.78 -22.86 0.08
C GLU A 21 -19.82 -22.95 -1.03
N PHE A 22 -21.11 -22.72 -0.72
CA PHE A 22 -22.19 -22.66 -1.69
C PHE A 22 -21.91 -21.60 -2.76
N TYR A 23 -21.61 -20.35 -2.37
CA TYR A 23 -21.33 -19.28 -3.34
C TYR A 23 -20.11 -19.57 -4.19
N VAL A 24 -19.01 -20.04 -3.59
CA VAL A 24 -17.80 -20.38 -4.34
C VAL A 24 -18.07 -21.49 -5.38
N ARG A 25 -18.86 -22.50 -5.00
CA ARG A 25 -19.26 -23.58 -5.94
C ARG A 25 -20.22 -23.07 -7.02
N GLY A 26 -21.21 -22.27 -6.66
CA GLY A 26 -22.15 -21.67 -7.61
C GLY A 26 -21.44 -20.81 -8.65
N PHE A 27 -20.53 -19.93 -8.23
CA PHE A 27 -19.73 -19.13 -9.16
C PHE A 27 -18.80 -19.97 -10.03
N ARG A 28 -18.20 -21.03 -9.48
CA ARG A 28 -17.40 -21.96 -10.29
C ARG A 28 -18.26 -22.59 -11.38
N LEU A 29 -19.46 -23.07 -11.03
CA LEU A 29 -20.38 -23.70 -11.97
C LEU A 29 -20.86 -22.73 -13.05
N LEU A 30 -21.15 -21.47 -12.70
CA LEU A 30 -21.46 -20.41 -13.68
C LEU A 30 -20.32 -20.22 -14.68
N MET A 31 -19.08 -20.16 -14.20
CA MET A 31 -17.90 -19.95 -15.04
C MET A 31 -17.53 -21.16 -15.90
N THR A 32 -17.99 -22.37 -15.52
CA THR A 32 -17.75 -23.61 -16.27
C THR A 32 -18.98 -24.11 -17.02
N SER A 33 -20.05 -23.30 -17.11
CA SER A 33 -21.24 -23.67 -17.86
C SER A 33 -20.95 -23.62 -19.36
N GLU A 34 -21.21 -24.71 -20.07
CA GLU A 34 -20.98 -24.82 -21.52
C GLU A 34 -22.18 -24.33 -22.34
N ASP A 35 -23.37 -24.28 -21.73
CA ASP A 35 -24.61 -23.84 -22.38
C ASP A 35 -25.36 -22.77 -21.56
N ILE A 36 -26.09 -21.92 -22.29
CA ILE A 36 -26.80 -20.77 -21.71
C ILE A 36 -27.93 -21.18 -20.77
N LYS A 37 -28.62 -22.31 -21.02
CA LYS A 37 -29.74 -22.76 -20.18
C LYS A 37 -29.24 -23.25 -18.83
N THR A 38 -28.11 -23.95 -18.81
CA THR A 38 -27.42 -24.37 -17.58
C THR A 38 -26.90 -23.16 -16.81
N PHE A 39 -26.31 -22.18 -17.51
CA PHE A 39 -25.89 -20.93 -16.89
C PHE A 39 -27.06 -20.20 -16.21
N GLU A 40 -28.18 -20.04 -16.91
CA GLU A 40 -29.40 -19.38 -16.38
C GLU A 40 -29.92 -20.10 -15.12
N LYS A 41 -30.02 -21.44 -15.16
CA LYS A 41 -30.47 -22.23 -14.00
C LYS A 41 -29.54 -22.08 -12.78
N ILE A 42 -28.22 -22.10 -13.01
CA ILE A 42 -27.26 -21.93 -11.91
C ILE A 42 -27.34 -20.50 -11.36
N LEU A 43 -27.52 -19.50 -12.23
CA LEU A 43 -27.61 -18.11 -11.84
C LEU A 43 -28.86 -17.87 -10.99
N GLU A 44 -30.00 -18.39 -11.43
CA GLU A 44 -31.26 -18.35 -10.71
C GLU A 44 -31.14 -19.01 -9.33
N ALA A 45 -30.52 -20.19 -9.24
CA ALA A 45 -30.30 -20.86 -7.95
C ALA A 45 -29.41 -20.04 -7.00
N VAL A 46 -28.35 -19.41 -7.52
CA VAL A 46 -27.46 -18.55 -6.72
C VAL A 46 -28.21 -17.30 -6.24
N LEU A 47 -28.97 -16.65 -7.11
CA LEU A 47 -29.73 -15.44 -6.79
C LEU A 47 -30.86 -15.72 -5.79
N THR A 48 -31.57 -16.84 -5.91
CA THR A 48 -32.61 -17.26 -4.96
C THR A 48 -32.05 -17.39 -3.54
N VAL A 49 -30.88 -18.02 -3.38
CA VAL A 49 -30.22 -18.11 -2.07
C VAL A 49 -29.73 -16.75 -1.56
N MET A 50 -29.26 -15.86 -2.44
CA MET A 50 -28.91 -14.49 -2.05
C MET A 50 -30.11 -13.70 -1.54
N LEU A 51 -31.24 -13.78 -2.25
CA LEU A 51 -32.45 -13.06 -1.88
C LEU A 51 -33.06 -13.59 -0.58
N LYS A 52 -33.02 -14.91 -0.35
CA LYS A 52 -33.44 -15.51 0.93
C LYS A 52 -32.59 -14.99 2.10
N LEU A 53 -31.27 -14.94 1.94
CA LEU A 53 -30.37 -14.41 2.96
C LEU A 53 -30.66 -12.93 3.29
N ILE A 54 -30.99 -12.12 2.28
CA ILE A 54 -31.31 -10.71 2.48
C ILE A 54 -32.63 -10.56 3.25
N LYS A 55 -33.63 -11.43 2.99
CA LYS A 55 -34.88 -11.45 3.76
C LYS A 55 -34.65 -11.84 5.22
N ASP A 56 -33.84 -12.88 5.47
CA ASP A 56 -33.53 -13.33 6.83
C ASP A 56 -32.82 -12.23 7.64
N ILE A 57 -31.85 -11.52 7.03
CA ILE A 57 -31.16 -10.39 7.68
C ILE A 57 -32.13 -9.25 8.00
N ARG A 58 -33.05 -8.92 7.09
CA ARG A 58 -34.04 -7.85 7.32
C ARG A 58 -35.03 -8.22 8.43
N ASN A 59 -35.43 -9.48 8.53
CA ASN A 59 -36.32 -9.94 9.60
C ASN A 59 -35.63 -9.89 10.97
N ASP A 60 -34.35 -10.27 11.04
CA ASP A 60 -33.52 -10.12 12.25
C ASP A 60 -33.37 -8.65 12.67
N GLU A 61 -33.36 -7.70 11.72
CA GLU A 61 -33.30 -6.26 11.99
C GLU A 61 -34.67 -5.70 12.44
N LEU A 62 -35.77 -6.14 11.84
CA LEU A 62 -37.14 -5.74 12.19
C LEU A 62 -37.61 -6.27 13.56
N GLU A 63 -37.16 -7.46 13.97
CA GLU A 63 -37.43 -7.97 15.33
C GLU A 63 -36.68 -7.20 16.43
N ASN A 64 -35.68 -6.40 16.07
CA ASN A 64 -34.89 -5.58 16.99
C ASN A 64 -35.27 -4.09 17.00
N GLU A 65 -36.22 -3.64 16.17
CA GLU A 65 -36.67 -2.25 16.10
C GLU A 65 -38.19 -2.10 16.34
N THR A 66 -38.60 -2.06 17.60
CA THR A 66 -39.81 -1.30 17.97
C THR A 66 -39.44 0.18 18.11
N THR A 67 -39.56 0.96 17.02
CA THR A 67 -40.26 2.27 16.95
C THR A 67 -40.03 2.97 15.60
N SER A 68 -41.15 3.29 14.93
CA SER A 68 -41.39 4.30 13.86
C SER A 68 -40.61 4.21 12.53
N GLY A 69 -41.33 3.89 11.45
CA GLY A 69 -40.87 3.86 10.05
C GLY A 69 -40.52 5.24 9.45
N PRO A 70 -40.21 5.28 8.12
CA PRO A 70 -41.31 5.31 7.16
C PRO A 70 -41.14 4.44 5.89
N GLU A 71 -42.28 4.29 5.23
CA GLU A 71 -42.62 3.62 3.98
C GLU A 71 -41.62 3.80 2.82
N PHE A 72 -41.23 2.68 2.18
CA PHE A 72 -40.85 2.67 0.77
C PHE A 72 -40.99 1.26 0.16
N LEU A 73 -41.70 1.19 -0.97
CA LEU A 73 -41.86 0.05 -1.91
C LEU A 73 -42.80 -1.10 -1.52
N SER A 74 -44.11 -0.82 -1.59
CA SER A 74 -45.11 -1.79 -2.06
C SER A 74 -44.99 -1.90 -3.58
N ASP A 75 -44.41 -2.98 -4.08
CA ASP A 75 -44.57 -3.49 -5.46
C ASP A 75 -43.64 -4.68 -5.59
N PHE A 76 -44.00 -5.84 -5.03
CA PHE A 76 -43.50 -7.19 -5.39
C PHE A 76 -44.12 -8.21 -4.41
N GLU A 77 -45.44 -8.21 -4.29
CA GLU A 77 -46.19 -9.32 -3.71
C GLU A 77 -47.02 -9.94 -4.81
N ASP A 78 -46.54 -11.07 -5.34
CA ASP A 78 -47.35 -12.18 -5.84
C ASP A 78 -46.43 -13.30 -6.29
N TYR A 79 -46.04 -14.16 -5.34
CA TYR A 79 -45.70 -15.56 -5.65
C TYR A 79 -45.97 -16.39 -4.40
N ASN A 80 -47.13 -17.04 -4.41
CA ASN A 80 -47.56 -18.04 -3.43
C ASN A 80 -46.60 -19.25 -3.45
N ILE A 81 -46.04 -19.59 -2.29
CA ILE A 81 -45.54 -20.95 -2.01
C ILE A 81 -46.13 -21.36 -0.66
N GLU A 82 -46.85 -22.47 -0.70
CA GLU A 82 -47.61 -23.08 0.37
C GLU A 82 -46.74 -23.42 1.59
N ASN A 83 -47.34 -23.18 2.76
CA ASN A 83 -46.86 -23.65 4.06
C ASN A 83 -46.86 -25.18 4.09
N ASP A 84 -45.79 -25.77 4.61
CA ASP A 84 -45.88 -27.06 5.30
C ASP A 84 -45.10 -26.98 6.61
N GLU A 85 -45.83 -27.20 7.69
CA GLU A 85 -45.36 -27.18 9.06
C GLU A 85 -44.54 -28.46 9.33
N ASN A 86 -43.39 -28.35 9.99
CA ASN A 86 -43.03 -29.32 11.00
C ASN A 86 -41.96 -28.81 11.96
N GLU A 87 -42.34 -28.91 13.23
CA GLU A 87 -41.68 -28.49 14.46
C GLU A 87 -40.50 -29.41 14.85
N ASP A 88 -39.54 -28.81 15.56
CA ASP A 88 -38.75 -29.37 16.65
C ASP A 88 -37.94 -30.67 16.49
N THR A 89 -36.60 -30.52 16.44
CA THR A 89 -35.65 -31.29 17.30
C THR A 89 -34.19 -30.92 16.99
N SER A 90 -33.56 -30.02 17.77
CA SER A 90 -32.08 -29.96 17.77
C SER A 90 -31.41 -29.30 19.01
N THR A 91 -32.14 -28.87 20.02
CA THR A 91 -31.57 -28.16 21.19
C THR A 91 -31.10 -29.05 22.35
N ASN A 92 -31.06 -30.38 22.21
CA ASN A 92 -30.81 -31.30 23.34
C ASN A 92 -29.51 -32.13 23.30
N ILE A 93 -28.53 -31.80 22.45
CA ILE A 93 -27.29 -32.62 22.32
C ILE A 93 -26.06 -32.01 23.03
N PHE A 94 -26.11 -30.76 23.53
CA PHE A 94 -24.91 -30.07 24.04
C PHE A 94 -24.71 -30.02 25.56
N ARG A 95 -25.42 -30.84 26.35
CA ARG A 95 -25.37 -30.78 27.83
C ARG A 95 -24.90 -32.04 28.57
N LYS A 96 -24.34 -33.06 27.90
CA LYS A 96 -24.02 -34.34 28.55
C LYS A 96 -22.64 -34.94 28.28
N TYR A 97 -21.58 -34.12 28.21
CA TYR A 97 -20.19 -34.59 28.30
C TYR A 97 -19.31 -33.62 29.10
N LYS A 98 -19.51 -33.62 30.42
CA LYS A 98 -18.52 -33.05 31.36
C LYS A 98 -18.57 -33.80 32.69
N ALA A 99 -18.19 -35.07 32.65
CA ALA A 99 -17.74 -35.81 33.81
C ALA A 99 -16.66 -36.80 33.36
N GLU A 100 -15.60 -36.89 34.17
CA GLU A 100 -14.59 -37.94 34.16
C GLU A 100 -13.57 -37.94 33.01
N ASN A 101 -12.50 -37.17 33.19
CA ASN A 101 -11.14 -37.68 32.93
C ASN A 101 -10.10 -36.85 33.70
N THR A 102 -9.84 -37.30 34.92
CA THR A 102 -8.66 -36.97 35.72
C THR A 102 -7.41 -37.56 35.07
N SER A 103 -6.70 -36.78 34.24
CA SER A 103 -5.41 -37.18 33.65
C SER A 103 -4.48 -36.02 33.22
N ILE A 104 -4.74 -34.76 33.58
CA ILE A 104 -3.92 -33.61 33.10
C ILE A 104 -2.97 -33.04 34.17
N THR A 105 -2.97 -33.57 35.40
CA THR A 105 -2.10 -33.09 36.49
C THR A 105 -0.95 -34.04 36.87
N ALA A 106 -0.54 -34.92 35.96
CA ALA A 106 0.70 -35.68 36.14
C ALA A 106 1.91 -34.81 35.74
N CYS A 107 2.47 -34.06 36.68
CA CYS A 107 3.77 -33.41 36.49
C CYS A 107 4.87 -34.48 36.53
N GLU A 108 5.61 -34.62 35.43
CA GLU A 108 6.83 -35.44 35.36
C GLU A 108 7.88 -34.95 36.36
N ASN A 109 8.29 -35.84 37.27
CA ASN A 109 9.31 -35.58 38.29
C ASN A 109 10.71 -35.92 37.76
N TRP A 110 11.26 -35.08 36.88
CA TRP A 110 12.67 -35.21 36.51
C TRP A 110 13.57 -34.69 37.64
N LYS A 111 14.37 -35.59 38.22
CA LYS A 111 15.40 -35.37 39.28
C LYS A 111 14.89 -35.05 40.70
N GLY A 112 13.68 -35.45 41.07
CA GLY A 112 13.28 -35.55 42.48
C GLY A 112 13.06 -34.23 43.24
N LYS A 113 12.69 -33.14 42.56
CA LYS A 113 12.47 -31.82 43.20
C LYS A 113 11.03 -31.32 43.21
N GLY A 114 10.05 -32.18 42.92
CA GLY A 114 8.63 -31.83 43.03
C GLY A 114 8.14 -31.84 44.49
N ILE A 115 8.43 -30.81 45.27
CA ILE A 115 7.77 -30.59 46.57
C ILE A 115 6.58 -29.66 46.35
N VAL A 116 5.39 -30.23 46.51
CA VAL A 116 4.09 -29.54 46.47
C VAL A 116 3.85 -28.87 47.82
N LYS A 117 4.52 -27.75 48.10
CA LYS A 117 4.13 -26.84 49.18
C LYS A 117 4.39 -25.40 48.76
N GLU A 118 3.31 -24.75 48.33
CA GLU A 118 2.98 -23.32 48.42
C GLU A 118 2.05 -22.93 47.26
N LEU A 119 0.78 -23.32 47.37
CA LEU A 119 -0.27 -23.03 46.38
C LEU A 119 -1.04 -21.73 46.63
N PHE A 120 -0.48 -20.75 47.36
CA PHE A 120 -1.12 -19.43 47.50
C PHE A 120 -0.09 -18.28 47.50
N PRO A 121 -0.06 -17.41 46.47
CA PRO A 121 0.76 -16.21 46.52
C PRO A 121 0.08 -15.12 47.35
N LYS A 122 0.77 -14.65 48.40
CA LYS A 122 0.44 -13.38 49.09
C LYS A 122 0.60 -12.21 48.10
N LYS A 123 -0.45 -11.39 47.93
CA LYS A 123 -0.42 -10.15 47.12
C LYS A 123 0.65 -9.19 47.64
N LYS A 124 1.75 -9.03 46.89
CA LYS A 124 2.65 -7.87 46.96
C LYS A 124 2.79 -7.27 45.56
N SER A 125 2.65 -5.95 45.49
CA SER A 125 2.71 -5.13 44.27
C SER A 125 3.91 -5.48 43.39
N LEU A 126 3.66 -6.05 42.21
CA LEU A 126 4.70 -6.39 41.25
C LEU A 126 5.18 -5.13 40.52
N LYS A 127 6.29 -4.55 40.98
CA LYS A 127 7.21 -3.89 40.04
C LYS A 127 7.65 -4.98 39.06
N MET A 128 7.27 -4.86 37.79
CA MET A 128 7.65 -5.82 36.75
C MET A 128 9.19 -5.89 36.67
N LYS A 129 9.77 -6.94 37.25
CA LYS A 129 11.18 -7.25 37.03
C LYS A 129 11.31 -7.73 35.58
N PRO A 130 12.31 -7.24 34.83
CA PRO A 130 12.54 -7.70 33.46
C PRO A 130 12.74 -9.23 33.45
N ARG A 131 12.16 -9.90 32.45
CA ARG A 131 12.31 -11.34 32.25
C ARG A 131 13.80 -11.67 32.16
N ARG A 132 14.33 -12.36 33.18
CA ARG A 132 15.66 -12.97 33.09
C ARG A 132 15.55 -14.16 32.14
N THR A 133 16.18 -14.07 30.97
CA THR A 133 16.39 -15.21 30.08
C THR A 133 17.16 -16.28 30.87
N LYS A 134 16.55 -17.45 31.04
CA LYS A 134 17.04 -18.52 31.93
C LYS A 134 18.38 -19.11 31.47
N TYR A 135 18.76 -18.87 30.22
CA TYR A 135 20.03 -19.25 29.62
C TYR A 135 20.42 -18.14 28.64
N MET A 136 21.65 -17.65 28.75
CA MET A 136 22.27 -16.55 27.98
C MET A 136 22.01 -15.14 28.51
N GLY A 137 23.05 -14.56 29.13
CA GLY A 137 23.21 -13.11 29.21
C GLY A 137 23.51 -12.53 27.81
N PRO A 138 23.38 -11.20 27.63
CA PRO A 138 23.69 -10.55 26.35
C PRO A 138 25.15 -10.85 25.98
N LYS A 139 25.35 -11.69 24.96
CA LYS A 139 26.66 -11.89 24.36
C LYS A 139 26.94 -10.66 23.51
N LYS A 140 27.95 -9.89 23.91
CA LYS A 140 28.42 -8.72 23.15
C LYS A 140 28.76 -9.06 21.70
N ASP A 141 29.15 -10.30 21.42
CA ASP A 141 29.42 -10.76 20.05
C ASP A 141 28.14 -10.91 19.22
N ILE A 142 27.01 -11.30 19.83
CA ILE A 142 25.71 -11.35 19.15
C ILE A 142 25.16 -9.94 18.98
N GLU A 143 25.29 -9.05 19.97
CA GLU A 143 24.92 -7.63 19.81
C GLU A 143 25.79 -6.93 18.77
N ARG A 144 27.08 -7.23 18.72
CA ARG A 144 28.00 -6.80 17.67
C ARG A 144 27.55 -7.37 16.33
N ILE A 145 27.26 -8.66 16.21
CA ILE A 145 26.75 -9.25 14.95
C ILE A 145 25.39 -8.63 14.56
N LEU A 146 24.46 -8.37 15.48
CA LEU A 146 23.17 -7.73 15.18
C LEU A 146 23.30 -6.24 14.83
N SER A 147 24.33 -5.55 15.32
CA SER A 147 24.61 -4.14 14.99
C SER A 147 25.53 -3.96 13.79
N THR A 148 26.38 -4.95 13.47
CA THR A 148 27.38 -4.90 12.40
C THR A 148 26.96 -5.70 11.16
N VAL A 149 26.08 -6.69 11.29
CA VAL A 149 25.63 -7.50 10.16
C VAL A 149 24.26 -7.01 9.70
N LYS A 150 24.17 -6.68 8.40
CA LYS A 150 22.96 -6.45 7.61
C LYS A 150 22.08 -7.73 7.53
N THR A 151 21.78 -8.39 8.65
CA THR A 151 20.95 -9.61 8.73
C THR A 151 19.47 -9.34 8.92
N HIS A 152 19.04 -8.08 9.03
CA HIS A 152 17.64 -7.77 8.74
C HIS A 152 17.40 -8.14 7.29
N SER A 153 16.57 -9.16 7.05
CA SER A 153 16.15 -9.45 5.70
C SER A 153 15.61 -8.15 5.11
N THR A 154 16.13 -7.78 3.95
CA THR A 154 15.77 -6.59 3.18
C THR A 154 14.30 -6.58 2.74
N LEU A 155 13.49 -7.54 3.20
CA LEU A 155 12.05 -7.64 3.00
C LEU A 155 11.24 -6.67 3.85
N ASN A 156 11.82 -6.07 4.90
CA ASN A 156 11.06 -5.16 5.74
C ASN A 156 10.95 -3.72 5.21
N SER A 157 11.59 -3.35 4.09
CA SER A 157 11.48 -1.98 3.55
C SER A 157 10.25 -1.76 2.65
N LEU A 158 9.47 -2.81 2.36
CA LEU A 158 8.29 -2.72 1.50
C LEU A 158 7.05 -2.31 2.30
N LEU A 159 6.39 -1.24 1.87
CA LEU A 159 5.12 -0.79 2.44
C LEU A 159 3.98 -1.69 1.98
N LEU A 160 3.08 -2.05 2.89
CA LEU A 160 1.79 -2.64 2.52
C LEU A 160 0.89 -1.54 1.97
N ASN A 161 0.25 -1.83 0.84
CA ASN A 161 -0.68 -0.92 0.20
C ASN A 161 -1.79 -0.50 1.18
N GLY A 162 -2.15 0.79 1.19
CA GLY A 162 -3.19 1.36 2.03
C GLY A 162 -4.52 0.60 1.99
N ASN A 163 -4.90 0.11 0.80
CA ASN A 163 -6.13 -0.68 0.59
C ASN A 163 -6.13 -2.02 1.33
N LEU A 164 -4.97 -2.49 1.81
CA LEU A 164 -4.77 -3.72 2.57
C LEU A 164 -4.43 -3.45 4.05
N THR A 165 -4.26 -2.18 4.45
CA THR A 165 -3.89 -1.83 5.81
C THR A 165 -5.10 -1.54 6.68
N THR A 166 -4.97 -1.81 7.98
CA THR A 166 -5.95 -1.42 8.99
C THR A 166 -5.84 0.07 9.32
N PRO A 167 -6.91 0.71 9.85
CA PRO A 167 -6.86 2.11 10.26
C PRO A 167 -5.75 2.38 11.28
N VAL A 168 -5.04 3.49 11.09
CA VAL A 168 -3.94 3.93 11.96
C VAL A 168 -4.42 5.10 12.82
N ILE A 169 -4.15 5.03 14.12
CA ILE A 169 -4.54 6.10 15.05
C ILE A 169 -3.50 7.22 15.01
N VAL A 170 -3.91 8.40 14.56
CA VAL A 170 -3.12 9.64 14.55
C VAL A 170 -3.94 10.73 15.23
N SER A 171 -3.35 11.42 16.21
CA SER A 171 -4.02 12.48 16.98
C SER A 171 -5.38 12.04 17.56
N LYS A 172 -5.43 10.83 18.13
CA LYS A 172 -6.64 10.17 18.70
C LYS A 172 -7.75 9.82 17.69
N LYS A 173 -7.57 10.11 16.40
CA LYS A 173 -8.52 9.76 15.34
C LYS A 173 -8.04 8.55 14.54
N ARG A 174 -8.96 7.70 14.10
CA ARG A 174 -8.65 6.54 13.25
C ARG A 174 -8.60 7.01 11.80
N ASN A 175 -7.47 6.83 11.14
CA ASN A 175 -7.28 7.25 9.75
C ASN A 175 -7.12 6.00 8.88
N LEU A 176 -7.97 5.87 7.86
CA LEU A 176 -7.88 4.85 6.83
C LEU A 176 -7.37 5.51 5.55
N VAL A 177 -6.27 5.01 5.01
CA VAL A 177 -5.66 5.55 3.79
C VAL A 177 -5.84 4.56 2.66
N GLN A 178 -6.36 5.01 1.54
CA GLN A 178 -6.62 4.19 0.35
C GLN A 178 -5.82 4.67 -0.86
N ASN A 179 -5.65 3.79 -1.83
CA ASN A 179 -5.04 4.08 -3.13
C ASN A 179 -3.62 4.65 -3.07
N THR A 180 -2.83 4.22 -2.07
CA THR A 180 -1.47 4.72 -1.81
C THR A 180 -0.40 4.22 -2.77
N CYS A 181 -0.75 3.47 -3.82
CA CYS A 181 0.22 2.86 -4.73
C CYS A 181 1.22 3.85 -5.37
N PRO A 182 0.89 5.11 -5.72
CA PRO A 182 1.89 6.05 -6.24
C PRO A 182 2.92 6.42 -5.17
N PHE A 183 2.47 6.69 -3.94
CA PHE A 183 3.33 7.01 -2.81
C PHE A 183 4.22 5.83 -2.43
N ASP A 184 3.64 4.64 -2.32
CA ASP A 184 4.36 3.43 -1.91
C ASP A 184 5.41 3.06 -2.99
N ALA A 185 5.06 3.16 -4.28
CA ALA A 185 6.00 2.92 -5.37
C ALA A 185 7.19 3.88 -5.30
N LEU A 186 6.95 5.19 -5.25
CA LEU A 186 8.01 6.19 -5.14
C LEU A 186 8.89 5.97 -3.89
N SER A 187 8.29 5.60 -2.76
CA SER A 187 9.01 5.32 -1.53
C SER A 187 10.00 4.17 -1.70
N VAL A 188 9.60 3.10 -2.37
CA VAL A 188 10.46 1.96 -2.68
C VAL A 188 11.66 2.38 -3.52
N LEU A 189 11.44 3.17 -4.58
CA LEU A 189 12.50 3.67 -5.45
C LEU A 189 13.57 4.45 -4.68
N VAL A 190 13.13 5.41 -3.87
CA VAL A 190 14.02 6.28 -3.08
C VAL A 190 14.73 5.50 -1.98
N VAL A 191 14.05 4.55 -1.33
CA VAL A 191 14.65 3.65 -0.35
C VAL A 191 15.74 2.79 -0.99
N THR A 192 15.50 2.23 -2.18
CA THR A 192 16.54 1.46 -2.89
C THR A 192 17.72 2.35 -3.24
N ALA A 193 17.49 3.54 -3.81
CA ALA A 193 18.58 4.46 -4.12
C ALA A 193 19.41 4.83 -2.88
N TYR A 194 18.76 5.01 -1.72
CA TYR A 194 19.44 5.27 -0.45
C TYR A 194 20.29 4.10 0.06
N ILE A 195 19.86 2.86 -0.19
CA ILE A 195 20.57 1.65 0.24
C ILE A 195 21.75 1.35 -0.69
N ASP A 196 21.53 1.46 -1.99
CA ASP A 196 22.43 0.93 -3.02
C ASP A 196 23.44 1.98 -3.53
N VAL A 197 23.16 3.28 -3.42
CA VAL A 197 24.03 4.34 -3.97
C VAL A 197 24.56 5.25 -2.87
N LEU A 198 25.85 5.14 -2.57
CA LEU A 198 26.51 5.92 -1.50
C LEU A 198 26.44 7.43 -1.72
N SER A 199 26.61 7.90 -2.96
CA SER A 199 26.48 9.34 -3.29
C SER A 199 25.06 9.84 -3.03
N TYR A 200 24.03 9.06 -3.36
CA TYR A 200 22.63 9.39 -3.08
C TYR A 200 22.33 9.33 -1.58
N GLN A 201 22.89 8.37 -0.85
CA GLN A 201 22.80 8.33 0.61
C GLN A 201 23.38 9.59 1.25
N ASN A 202 24.57 10.02 0.81
CA ASN A 202 25.21 11.25 1.27
C ASN A 202 24.38 12.49 0.94
N PHE A 203 23.78 12.53 -0.25
CA PHE A 203 22.82 13.56 -0.63
C PHE A 203 21.61 13.55 0.30
N ALA A 204 20.89 12.44 0.42
CA ALA A 204 19.66 12.31 1.21
C ALA A 204 19.86 12.51 2.72
N ASN A 205 21.09 12.42 3.22
CA ASN A 205 21.43 12.73 4.61
C ASN A 205 21.60 14.23 4.91
N ARG A 206 21.73 15.09 3.89
CA ARG A 206 21.89 16.54 4.03
C ARG A 206 20.57 17.31 4.17
N PRO A 207 19.53 17.08 3.33
CA PRO A 207 18.39 17.98 3.25
C PRO A 207 17.37 17.74 4.35
N ASN A 208 16.66 18.81 4.72
CA ASN A 208 15.50 18.74 5.61
C ASN A 208 14.21 18.43 4.84
N ASN A 209 14.28 17.46 3.91
CA ASN A 209 13.13 17.04 3.13
C ASN A 209 12.37 15.94 3.87
N CYS A 210 11.07 16.14 4.13
CA CYS A 210 10.27 15.21 4.93
C CYS A 210 10.15 13.82 4.28
N PHE A 211 10.07 13.75 2.94
CA PHE A 211 9.97 12.48 2.21
C PHE A 211 11.30 11.73 2.19
N LEU A 212 12.42 12.42 1.97
CA LEU A 212 13.74 11.79 2.06
C LEU A 212 14.00 11.26 3.48
N ASN A 213 13.60 12.00 4.53
CA ASN A 213 13.70 11.55 5.91
C ASN A 213 12.82 10.33 6.22
N PHE A 214 11.61 10.30 5.66
CA PHE A 214 10.72 9.13 5.71
C PHE A 214 11.39 7.91 5.07
N CYS A 215 11.88 8.04 3.84
CA CYS A 215 12.55 6.95 3.11
C CYS A 215 13.83 6.50 3.81
N LYS A 216 14.65 7.42 4.33
CA LYS A 216 15.81 7.09 5.16
C LYS A 216 15.43 6.25 6.38
N THR A 217 14.37 6.67 7.09
CA THR A 217 13.90 5.95 8.27
C THR A 217 13.39 4.55 7.89
N LEU A 218 12.65 4.45 6.79
CA LEU A 218 12.17 3.18 6.24
C LEU A 218 13.32 2.27 5.80
N ALA A 219 14.35 2.81 5.16
CA ALA A 219 15.53 2.06 4.75
C ALA A 219 16.31 1.48 5.94
N LEU A 220 16.48 2.28 7.00
CA LEU A 220 17.28 1.90 8.16
C LEU A 220 16.54 1.00 9.17
N LYS A 221 15.24 1.24 9.36
CA LYS A 221 14.44 0.59 10.42
C LYS A 221 13.42 -0.42 9.87
N GLY A 222 13.19 -0.42 8.56
CA GLY A 222 12.11 -1.18 7.95
C GLY A 222 10.72 -0.67 8.33
N THR A 223 9.71 -1.43 7.96
CA THR A 223 8.31 -1.16 8.21
C THR A 223 7.97 -1.35 9.68
N SER A 224 7.21 -0.39 10.20
CA SER A 224 6.75 -0.39 11.58
C SER A 224 5.51 0.47 11.68
N HIS A 225 4.80 0.37 12.80
CA HIS A 225 3.62 1.18 13.06
C HIS A 225 3.94 2.70 13.02
N SER A 226 5.16 3.11 13.40
CA SER A 226 5.58 4.52 13.29
C SER A 226 5.76 4.98 11.85
N ILE A 227 6.27 4.13 10.95
CA ILE A 227 6.34 4.42 9.51
C ILE A 227 4.94 4.63 8.95
N TYR A 228 3.97 3.75 9.26
CA TYR A 228 2.60 3.93 8.79
C TYR A 228 1.94 5.19 9.33
N LYS A 229 2.24 5.59 10.58
CA LYS A 229 1.82 6.89 11.12
C LYS A 229 2.43 8.06 10.35
N GLN A 230 3.73 8.01 10.04
CA GLN A 230 4.38 9.05 9.24
C GLN A 230 3.79 9.13 7.84
N ARG A 231 3.52 7.99 7.19
CA ARG A 231 2.84 7.94 5.89
C ARG A 231 1.48 8.64 5.94
N VAL A 232 0.66 8.36 6.96
CA VAL A 232 -0.64 9.03 7.14
C VAL A 232 -0.44 10.54 7.27
N LEU A 233 0.45 10.97 8.16
CA LEU A 233 0.74 12.40 8.38
C LEU A 233 1.16 13.11 7.10
N MET A 234 2.03 12.48 6.29
CA MET A 234 2.44 13.01 5.00
C MET A 234 1.25 13.11 4.03
N LEU A 235 0.48 12.04 3.88
CA LEU A 235 -0.65 12.05 2.94
C LEU A 235 -1.74 13.05 3.35
N THR A 236 -1.94 13.30 4.65
CA THR A 236 -2.87 14.35 5.11
C THR A 236 -2.42 15.78 4.80
N THR A 237 -1.15 16.02 4.43
CA THR A 237 -0.71 17.38 4.05
C THR A 237 -1.00 17.71 2.58
N ILE A 238 -1.27 16.70 1.74
CA ILE A 238 -1.44 16.88 0.29
C ILE A 238 -2.77 16.35 -0.26
N PHE A 239 -3.55 15.65 0.57
CA PHE A 239 -4.89 15.16 0.25
C PHE A 239 -5.87 15.59 1.33
N ASP A 240 -7.11 15.84 0.90
CA ASP A 240 -8.21 16.15 1.79
C ASP A 240 -8.59 14.93 2.63
N VAL A 241 -9.16 15.20 3.80
CA VAL A 241 -9.57 14.20 4.77
C VAL A 241 -11.09 14.18 4.83
N ASP A 242 -11.68 13.08 4.37
CA ASP A 242 -13.12 12.88 4.43
C ASP A 242 -13.51 12.43 5.85
N SER A 243 -14.32 13.26 6.50
CA SER A 243 -14.89 12.95 7.82
C SER A 243 -16.17 12.14 7.61
N GLY A 244 -16.06 10.81 7.62
CA GLY A 244 -17.24 9.94 7.54
C GLY A 244 -18.09 9.98 8.82
N VAL A 245 -19.28 9.38 8.76
CA VAL A 245 -20.23 9.27 9.90
C VAL A 245 -19.66 8.47 11.09
N THR A 246 -18.59 7.70 10.89
CA THR A 246 -18.13 6.62 11.81
C THR A 246 -16.85 6.91 12.60
N ASP A 247 -16.51 8.17 12.90
CA ASP A 247 -15.25 8.57 13.58
C ASP A 247 -13.95 8.09 12.89
N ILE A 248 -14.07 7.61 11.65
CA ILE A 248 -12.96 7.20 10.80
C ILE A 248 -12.76 8.28 9.74
N HIS A 249 -11.55 8.82 9.73
CA HIS A 249 -11.08 9.71 8.69
C HIS A 249 -10.61 8.90 7.49
N LEU A 250 -11.20 9.14 6.33
CA LEU A 250 -10.80 8.50 5.09
C LEU A 250 -9.90 9.44 4.29
N ILE A 251 -8.77 8.93 3.81
CA ILE A 251 -7.84 9.65 2.94
C ILE A 251 -7.70 8.85 1.66
N ASN A 252 -8.27 9.37 0.56
CA ASN A 252 -8.15 8.76 -0.75
C ASN A 252 -6.93 9.35 -1.49
N ALA A 253 -5.81 8.62 -1.48
CA ALA A 253 -4.56 9.07 -2.09
C ALA A 253 -4.43 8.72 -3.60
N ARG A 254 -5.56 8.52 -4.29
CA ARG A 254 -5.56 8.24 -5.75
C ARG A 254 -5.02 9.45 -6.48
N CYS A 255 -3.87 9.31 -7.12
CA CYS A 255 -3.23 10.38 -7.89
C CYS A 255 -2.25 9.82 -8.92
N ASN A 256 -1.75 10.69 -9.79
CA ASN A 256 -0.58 10.38 -10.61
C ASN A 256 0.69 10.45 -9.73
N VAL A 257 1.66 9.56 -9.95
CA VAL A 257 2.93 9.59 -9.21
C VAL A 257 3.67 10.92 -9.34
N ASN A 258 3.53 11.63 -10.46
CA ASN A 258 4.10 12.96 -10.66
C ASN A 258 3.53 14.00 -9.68
N TYR A 259 2.28 13.82 -9.22
CA TYR A 259 1.72 14.65 -8.16
C TYR A 259 2.48 14.47 -6.84
N ILE A 260 2.80 13.22 -6.47
CA ILE A 260 3.59 12.94 -5.27
C ILE A 260 5.00 13.52 -5.41
N ILE A 261 5.66 13.32 -6.55
CA ILE A 261 7.01 13.85 -6.82
C ILE A 261 7.01 15.39 -6.73
N SER A 262 6.10 16.06 -7.43
CA SER A 262 6.03 17.53 -7.44
C SER A 262 5.74 18.14 -6.07
N LYS A 263 5.00 17.46 -5.20
CA LYS A 263 4.72 17.93 -3.84
C LYS A 263 5.90 17.72 -2.89
N TYR A 264 6.55 16.56 -2.94
CA TYR A 264 7.60 16.23 -1.98
C TYR A 264 9.02 16.58 -2.42
N PHE A 265 9.28 16.79 -3.71
CA PHE A 265 10.60 17.11 -4.25
C PHE A 265 10.69 18.55 -4.80
N ILE A 266 9.81 19.45 -4.36
CA ILE A 266 9.83 20.84 -4.79
C ILE A 266 11.14 21.57 -4.42
N ASP A 267 11.69 21.26 -3.25
CA ASP A 267 12.94 21.87 -2.76
C ASP A 267 14.19 21.11 -3.16
N GLU A 268 14.03 19.86 -3.60
CA GLU A 268 15.08 19.00 -4.13
C GLU A 268 14.69 18.54 -5.53
N PRO A 269 14.56 19.46 -6.52
CA PRO A 269 14.05 19.13 -7.83
C PRO A 269 15.08 18.31 -8.63
N SER A 270 14.60 17.60 -9.66
CA SER A 270 15.50 16.95 -10.61
C SER A 270 16.34 17.95 -11.39
N THR A 271 15.77 19.12 -11.74
CA THR A 271 16.49 20.14 -12.55
C THR A 271 16.16 21.57 -12.15
N TYR A 272 17.13 22.45 -12.35
CA TYR A 272 16.98 23.90 -12.27
C TYR A 272 17.05 24.50 -13.67
N GLU A 273 15.98 25.17 -14.10
CA GLU A 273 15.93 25.86 -15.38
C GLU A 273 16.11 27.36 -15.16
N THR A 274 17.08 27.97 -15.83
CA THR A 274 17.32 29.42 -15.79
C THR A 274 17.08 30.02 -17.17
N LYS A 275 16.24 31.06 -17.24
CA LYS A 275 15.97 31.84 -18.44
C LYS A 275 16.55 33.23 -18.29
N VAL A 276 17.37 33.67 -19.24
CA VAL A 276 18.01 34.99 -19.25
C VAL A 276 17.78 35.67 -20.60
N CYS A 277 17.27 36.91 -20.59
CA CYS A 277 17.18 37.75 -21.78
C CYS A 277 18.50 38.46 -22.05
N SER A 278 18.93 38.50 -23.31
CA SER A 278 20.10 39.27 -23.75
C SER A 278 19.92 40.79 -23.68
N ASN A 279 18.68 41.29 -23.78
CA ASN A 279 18.41 42.72 -23.95
C ASN A 279 17.84 43.37 -22.67
N CYS A 280 16.69 42.90 -22.17
CA CYS A 280 16.02 43.52 -21.02
C CYS A 280 16.52 43.05 -19.64
N GLY A 281 17.52 42.17 -19.58
CA GLY A 281 18.07 41.65 -18.32
C GLY A 281 17.13 40.75 -17.52
N MET A 282 15.97 40.38 -18.05
CA MET A 282 15.04 39.46 -17.39
C MET A 282 15.75 38.14 -17.05
N LYS A 283 15.71 37.76 -15.77
CA LYS A 283 16.21 36.46 -15.28
C LYS A 283 15.12 35.78 -14.46
N LYS A 284 14.78 34.54 -14.83
CA LYS A 284 13.84 33.69 -14.07
C LYS A 284 14.46 32.32 -13.86
N THR A 285 14.26 31.75 -12.67
CA THR A 285 14.71 30.40 -12.33
C THR A 285 13.50 29.56 -11.93
N PHE A 286 13.42 28.35 -12.46
CA PHE A 286 12.34 27.39 -12.23
C PHE A 286 12.92 26.11 -11.64
N LYS A 287 12.20 25.54 -10.67
CA LYS A 287 12.50 24.24 -10.06
C LYS A 287 11.59 23.20 -10.71
N ASN A 288 12.17 22.22 -11.40
CA ASN A 288 11.40 21.17 -12.07
C ASN A 288 11.66 19.84 -11.36
N ALA A 289 10.64 19.34 -10.66
CA ALA A 289 10.74 18.10 -9.90
C ALA A 289 10.98 16.87 -10.79
N THR A 290 10.50 16.90 -12.04
CA THR A 290 10.69 15.87 -13.05
C THR A 290 11.34 16.43 -14.32
N VAL A 291 11.89 15.54 -15.15
CA VAL A 291 12.40 15.81 -16.49
C VAL A 291 11.45 15.14 -17.48
N ILE A 292 10.79 15.92 -18.32
CA ILE A 292 9.90 15.39 -19.35
C ILE A 292 10.71 15.20 -20.63
N MET A 293 10.77 13.97 -21.12
CA MET A 293 11.49 13.65 -22.36
C MET A 293 10.64 12.80 -23.29
N LYS A 294 10.75 13.11 -24.58
CA LYS A 294 10.28 12.24 -25.66
C LYS A 294 11.39 11.26 -25.99
N ILE A 295 11.04 9.97 -26.01
CA ILE A 295 11.99 8.90 -26.29
C ILE A 295 11.54 8.15 -27.56
N PRO A 296 11.75 8.74 -28.75
CA PRO A 296 11.19 8.21 -30.00
C PRO A 296 11.75 6.83 -30.37
N ASN A 297 12.99 6.54 -29.96
CA ASN A 297 13.70 5.29 -30.29
C ASN A 297 13.83 4.36 -29.07
N GLY A 298 12.95 4.52 -28.08
CA GLY A 298 12.99 3.76 -26.83
C GLY A 298 14.21 4.06 -25.95
N PHE A 299 14.30 3.37 -24.82
CA PHE A 299 15.17 3.74 -23.69
C PHE A 299 16.67 3.77 -23.95
N LYS A 300 17.15 3.19 -25.07
CA LYS A 300 18.56 3.31 -25.48
C LYS A 300 18.99 4.76 -25.75
N THR A 301 18.04 5.63 -26.06
CA THR A 301 18.28 7.04 -26.39
C THR A 301 18.07 7.99 -25.20
N ILE A 302 17.95 7.48 -23.97
CA ILE A 302 17.82 8.34 -22.77
C ILE A 302 19.01 9.29 -22.64
N GLU A 303 20.24 8.80 -22.85
CA GLU A 303 21.44 9.63 -22.72
C GLU A 303 21.45 10.77 -23.74
N GLU A 304 21.16 10.46 -25.00
CA GLU A 304 21.00 11.47 -26.06
C GLU A 304 19.90 12.48 -25.72
N GLY A 305 18.74 11.99 -25.27
CA GLY A 305 17.61 12.83 -24.85
C GLY A 305 17.96 13.77 -23.70
N LEU A 306 18.71 13.30 -22.70
CA LEU A 306 19.18 14.13 -21.59
C LEU A 306 20.20 15.17 -22.05
N ASN A 307 21.14 14.80 -22.93
CA ASN A 307 22.10 15.73 -23.50
C ASN A 307 21.39 16.83 -24.32
N ILE A 308 20.35 16.47 -25.09
CA ILE A 308 19.50 17.46 -25.79
C ILE A 308 18.74 18.33 -24.79
N TYR A 309 18.21 17.75 -23.72
CA TYR A 309 17.43 18.48 -22.71
C TYR A 309 18.27 19.56 -21.99
N VAL A 310 19.53 19.28 -21.67
CA VAL A 310 20.44 20.22 -21.00
C VAL A 310 21.04 21.28 -21.93
N ASN A 311 21.00 21.06 -23.25
CA ASN A 311 21.51 22.01 -24.21
C ASN A 311 20.76 23.35 -24.11
N CYS A 312 21.50 24.43 -24.34
CA CYS A 312 20.92 25.77 -24.32
C CYS A 312 19.89 25.92 -25.44
N ILE A 313 18.70 26.39 -25.09
CA ILE A 313 17.64 26.71 -26.04
C ILE A 313 17.52 28.23 -26.13
N TYR A 314 17.41 28.73 -27.37
CA TYR A 314 17.19 30.14 -27.65
C TYR A 314 15.76 30.33 -28.18
N SER A 315 15.09 31.38 -27.69
CA SER A 315 13.72 31.73 -28.07
C SER A 315 13.52 33.24 -27.94
N ASP A 316 12.46 33.78 -28.52
CA ASP A 316 12.18 35.22 -28.43
C ASP A 316 11.74 35.62 -27.02
N CYS A 317 12.11 36.83 -26.60
CA CYS A 317 11.72 37.36 -25.30
C CYS A 317 10.28 37.88 -25.32
N SER A 318 9.45 37.36 -24.41
CA SER A 318 8.08 37.85 -24.21
C SER A 318 8.00 39.28 -23.66
N ASN A 319 9.09 39.82 -23.11
CA ASN A 319 9.11 41.09 -22.39
C ASN A 319 9.75 42.25 -23.17
N CYS A 320 10.41 41.98 -24.29
CA CYS A 320 11.00 43.02 -25.14
C CYS A 320 11.09 42.55 -26.58
N THR A 321 10.96 43.49 -27.52
CA THR A 321 10.87 43.23 -28.96
C THR A 321 12.14 42.61 -29.56
N ASP A 322 13.32 42.96 -29.04
CA ASP A 322 14.61 42.62 -29.65
C ASP A 322 15.50 41.75 -28.73
N GLY A 323 14.88 41.05 -27.77
CA GLY A 323 15.61 40.21 -26.82
C GLY A 323 15.56 38.73 -27.19
N VAL A 324 16.70 38.05 -27.05
CA VAL A 324 16.77 36.60 -27.16
C VAL A 324 16.84 36.00 -25.76
N MET A 325 15.91 35.11 -25.44
CA MET A 325 15.89 34.32 -24.21
C MET A 325 16.77 33.10 -24.36
N LYS A 326 17.85 33.06 -23.60
CA LYS A 326 18.66 31.87 -23.38
C LYS A 326 18.09 31.07 -22.22
N THR A 327 17.69 29.83 -22.48
CA THR A 327 17.25 28.86 -21.46
C THR A 327 18.35 27.84 -21.26
N SER A 328 18.84 27.71 -20.02
CA SER A 328 19.84 26.72 -19.61
C SER A 328 19.28 25.86 -18.49
N ARG A 329 19.59 24.55 -18.51
CA ARG A 329 19.12 23.61 -17.49
C ARG A 329 20.30 22.91 -16.82
N GLU A 330 20.24 22.83 -15.49
CA GLU A 330 21.21 22.11 -14.67
C GLU A 330 20.53 20.92 -14.01
N LEU A 331 21.16 19.75 -14.13
CA LEU A 331 20.70 18.50 -13.52
C LEU A 331 21.16 18.44 -12.05
N ASN A 332 20.29 17.97 -11.17
CA ASN A 332 20.59 17.81 -9.75
C ASN A 332 21.04 16.38 -9.42
N SER A 333 21.21 16.06 -8.14
CA SER A 333 21.73 14.79 -7.61
C SER A 333 20.85 13.57 -7.94
N HIS A 334 19.60 13.77 -8.36
CA HIS A 334 18.71 12.72 -8.81
C HIS A 334 17.83 13.20 -9.95
N LEU A 335 17.32 12.25 -10.73
CA LEU A 335 16.48 12.53 -11.88
C LEU A 335 15.24 11.63 -11.86
N PHE A 336 14.08 12.25 -11.81
CA PHE A 336 12.81 11.62 -12.13
C PHE A 336 12.48 11.92 -13.59
N ILE A 337 12.61 10.93 -14.45
CA ILE A 337 12.34 11.08 -15.88
C ILE A 337 10.92 10.63 -16.17
N GLU A 338 10.09 11.56 -16.62
CA GLU A 338 8.79 11.29 -17.18
C GLU A 338 8.97 11.02 -18.67
N THR A 339 8.59 9.81 -19.08
CA THR A 339 8.63 9.43 -20.48
C THR A 339 7.26 9.65 -21.04
N ASP A 340 7.18 10.60 -21.97
CA ASP A 340 5.99 10.89 -22.76
C ASP A 340 5.82 9.75 -23.79
N THR A 341 5.62 8.52 -23.30
CA THR A 341 5.43 7.34 -24.15
C THR A 341 4.02 7.37 -24.71
N TYR A 342 3.91 7.97 -25.88
CA TYR A 342 2.88 7.71 -26.86
C TYR A 342 2.87 6.22 -27.21
N SER A 343 1.93 5.48 -26.61
CA SER A 343 1.13 4.38 -27.19
C SER A 343 0.68 3.47 -26.07
N GLU A 344 -0.63 3.25 -25.96
CA GLU A 344 -1.30 2.38 -24.98
C GLU A 344 -0.88 0.88 -25.08
N PHE A 345 0.11 0.53 -25.91
CA PHE A 345 0.40 -0.84 -26.34
C PHE A 345 1.87 -1.24 -26.29
N THR A 346 2.79 -0.38 -25.83
CA THR A 346 4.22 -0.72 -25.78
C THR A 346 4.70 -1.02 -24.36
N SER A 347 4.86 -2.31 -24.05
CA SER A 347 5.58 -2.74 -22.84
C SER A 347 7.07 -2.87 -23.13
N TYR A 348 7.92 -2.33 -22.27
CA TYR A 348 9.36 -2.46 -22.40
C TYR A 348 9.95 -3.22 -21.20
N ALA A 349 10.87 -4.14 -21.50
CA ALA A 349 11.61 -4.83 -20.46
C ALA A 349 12.63 -3.90 -19.80
N LEU A 350 12.75 -3.97 -18.46
CA LEU A 350 13.63 -3.10 -17.66
C LEU A 350 15.12 -3.24 -18.08
N ASN A 351 15.52 -4.40 -18.59
CA ASN A 351 16.87 -4.64 -19.09
C ASN A 351 17.22 -3.87 -20.38
N LYS A 352 16.24 -3.25 -21.04
CA LYS A 352 16.49 -2.39 -22.20
C LYS A 352 16.91 -0.97 -21.82
N TYR A 353 16.81 -0.62 -20.55
CA TYR A 353 17.25 0.68 -20.06
C TYR A 353 18.76 0.65 -19.81
N PRO A 354 19.49 1.72 -20.20
CA PRO A 354 20.90 1.84 -19.88
C PRO A 354 21.08 1.84 -18.36
N GLU A 355 22.09 1.09 -17.89
CA GLU A 355 22.40 1.03 -16.45
C GLU A 355 22.91 2.36 -15.93
N GLU A 356 23.61 3.09 -16.80
CA GLU A 356 24.23 4.35 -16.49
C GLU A 356 24.07 5.28 -17.68
N VAL A 357 23.94 6.57 -17.40
CA VAL A 357 23.88 7.62 -18.43
C VAL A 357 24.85 8.73 -18.06
N ASN A 358 25.62 9.18 -19.05
CA ASN A 358 26.58 10.25 -18.91
C ASN A 358 26.04 11.51 -19.57
N VAL A 359 25.82 12.55 -18.77
CA VAL A 359 25.34 13.85 -19.25
C VAL A 359 26.38 14.90 -18.90
N HIS A 360 27.12 15.35 -19.92
CA HIS A 360 28.30 16.18 -19.76
C HIS A 360 29.31 15.58 -18.76
N LYS A 361 29.46 16.18 -17.57
CA LYS A 361 30.40 15.76 -16.51
C LYS A 361 29.73 14.93 -15.41
N ASN A 362 28.41 14.72 -15.49
CA ASN A 362 27.63 14.03 -14.48
C ASN A 362 27.30 12.62 -14.95
N ARG A 363 27.57 11.64 -14.08
CA ARG A 363 27.19 10.24 -14.28
C ARG A 363 25.98 9.92 -13.41
N PHE A 364 24.93 9.39 -14.02
CA PHE A 364 23.72 8.93 -13.34
C PHE A 364 23.59 7.42 -13.49
N VAL A 365 23.11 6.76 -12.44
CA VAL A 365 22.87 5.32 -12.42
C VAL A 365 21.37 5.08 -12.35
N LEU A 366 20.86 4.20 -13.20
CA LEU A 366 19.47 3.78 -13.16
C LEU A 366 19.26 2.78 -12.02
N ILE A 367 18.46 3.19 -11.05
CA ILE A 367 18.10 2.33 -9.92
C ILE A 367 16.77 1.63 -10.13
N SER A 368 15.81 2.28 -10.80
CA SER A 368 14.44 1.79 -10.80
C SER A 368 13.55 2.53 -11.79
N GLY A 369 12.36 1.97 -12.03
CA GLY A 369 11.29 2.57 -12.81
C GLY A 369 9.93 2.32 -12.17
N ILE A 370 8.94 3.15 -12.52
CA ILE A 370 7.55 3.01 -12.08
C ILE A 370 6.71 2.73 -13.32
N GLY A 371 6.02 1.60 -13.34
CA GLY A 371 4.99 1.29 -14.33
C GLY A 371 3.59 1.51 -13.76
N TYR A 372 2.64 1.78 -14.63
CA TYR A 372 1.23 1.85 -14.28
C TYR A 372 0.46 0.80 -15.09
N ASN A 373 -0.27 -0.07 -14.41
CA ASN A 373 -1.03 -1.15 -15.02
C ASN A 373 -2.27 -1.47 -14.19
N ASN A 374 -3.43 -1.67 -14.82
CA ASN A 374 -4.70 -2.02 -14.18
C ASN A 374 -5.03 -1.13 -12.97
N ASP A 375 -4.99 0.19 -13.15
CA ASP A 375 -5.27 1.16 -12.08
C ASP A 375 -4.31 1.09 -10.87
N HIS A 376 -3.11 0.54 -11.07
CA HIS A 376 -2.12 0.35 -10.01
C HIS A 376 -0.71 0.75 -10.46
N TYR A 377 0.00 1.47 -9.59
CA TYR A 377 1.42 1.75 -9.77
C TYR A 377 2.28 0.61 -9.21
N ILE A 378 3.25 0.17 -10.00
CA ILE A 378 4.18 -0.91 -9.69
C ILE A 378 5.60 -0.37 -9.77
N ALA A 379 6.36 -0.54 -8.69
CA ALA A 379 7.78 -0.22 -8.67
C ALA A 379 8.60 -1.41 -9.20
N TYR A 380 9.48 -1.13 -10.16
CA TYR A 380 10.48 -2.05 -10.67
C TYR A 380 11.85 -1.60 -10.20
N VAL A 381 12.52 -2.43 -9.42
CA VAL A 381 13.80 -2.08 -8.81
C VAL A 381 14.90 -2.92 -9.42
N LYS A 382 15.98 -2.26 -9.83
CA LYS A 382 17.23 -2.88 -10.21
C LYS A 382 18.25 -2.60 -9.10
N ARG A 383 18.72 -3.66 -8.44
CA ARG A 383 19.77 -3.51 -7.42
C ARG A 383 21.07 -3.14 -8.12
N ALA A 384 21.77 -2.14 -7.62
CA ALA A 384 23.10 -1.81 -8.14
C ALA A 384 24.03 -3.02 -7.88
N SER A 385 24.72 -3.47 -8.92
CA SER A 385 25.82 -4.42 -8.79
C SER A 385 26.96 -3.70 -8.07
N GLU A 386 27.52 -4.30 -7.02
CA GLU A 386 28.72 -3.78 -6.34
C GLU A 386 29.93 -3.71 -7.27
#